data_AF-A0A6I1MYK7-F1
#
_entry.id   AF-A0A6I1MYK7-F1
#
_cell.length_a   1.000
_cell.length_b   1.000
_cell.length_c   1.000
_cell.angle_alpha   90.00
_cell.angle_beta   90.00
_cell.angle_gamma   90.00
#
_symmetry.space_group_name_H-M   'P 1'
#
loop_
_entity.id
_entity.type
_entity.pdbx_description
1 polymer ?
#
loop_
_entity_poly.entity_id
_entity_poly.type
_entity_poly.pdbx_seq_one_letter_code
_entity_poly.pdbx_strand_id
1 'polypeptide(L)' 'MDKEIAKVVLSLMDQANGNLNEALRVIKNGGLEEDFLNNRTEIGKIMLEIYLNVMRPIHNEHSELEPEKLRQSRLCSE' A
#
# COMPACT_ATOMS: atom_id res chain seq x y z
N MET A 1 6.09 17.74 -5.57
CA MET A 1 5.84 17.88 -4.12
C MET A 1 7.15 18.10 -3.39
N ASP A 2 7.19 18.94 -2.35
CA ASP A 2 8.38 19.07 -1.50
C ASP A 2 8.77 17.72 -0.87
N LYS A 3 10.07 17.45 -0.74
CA LYS A 3 10.58 16.13 -0.31
C LYS A 3 10.22 15.78 1.14
N GLU A 4 10.21 16.76 2.04
CA GLU A 4 9.83 16.49 3.43
C GLU A 4 8.33 16.24 3.55
N ILE A 5 7.51 16.96 2.77
CA ILE A 5 6.08 16.67 2.63
C ILE A 5 5.87 15.26 2.05
N ALA A 6 6.64 14.89 1.02
CA ALA A 6 6.57 13.57 0.40
C ALA A 6 6.85 12.43 1.39
N LYS A 7 7.86 12.58 2.27
CA LYS A 7 8.15 11.61 3.33
C LYS A 7 6.97 11.45 4.31
N VAL A 8 6.36 12.56 4.72
CA VAL A 8 5.19 12.54 5.62
C VAL A 8 4.03 11.82 4.96
N VAL A 9 3.73 12.13 3.69
CA VAL A 9 2.66 11.46 2.94
C VAL A 9 2.93 9.96 2.80
N LEU A 10 4.15 9.57 2.43
CA LEU A 10 4.53 8.15 2.35
C LEU A 10 4.36 7.43 3.69
N SER A 11 4.76 8.05 4.81
CA SER A 11 4.57 7.50 6.15
C SER A 11 3.10 7.30 6.50
N LEU A 12 2.24 8.24 6.12
CA LEU A 12 0.79 8.13 6.35
C LEU A 12 0.17 7.02 5.50
N MET A 13 0.59 6.87 4.24
CA MET A 13 0.11 5.81 3.37
C MET A 13 0.58 4.42 3.83
N ASP A 14 1.80 4.31 4.33
CA ASP A 14 2.32 3.07 4.93
C ASP A 14 1.50 2.67 6.17
N GLN A 15 1.23 3.63 7.06
CA GLN A 15 0.38 3.40 8.23
C GLN A 15 -1.06 2.99 7.82
N ALA A 16 -1.64 3.64 6.82
CA ALA A 16 -2.97 3.30 6.32
C ALA A 16 -3.02 1.87 5.77
N ASN A 17 -2.03 1.50 4.95
CA ASN A 17 -1.89 0.14 4.41
C ASN A 17 -1.67 -0.90 5.54
N GLY A 18 -0.91 -0.55 6.58
CA GLY A 18 -0.75 -1.37 7.78
C GLY A 18 -2.07 -1.62 8.50
N ASN A 19 -2.86 -0.57 8.72
CA ASN A 19 -4.17 -0.67 9.37
C ASN A 19 -5.17 -1.50 8.54
N LEU A 20 -5.16 -1.36 7.22
CA LEU A 20 -5.99 -2.16 6.31
C LEU A 20 -5.63 -3.66 6.37
N ASN A 21 -4.34 -3.98 6.42
CA ASN A 21 -3.89 -5.35 6.61
C ASN A 21 -4.29 -5.92 7.98
N GLU A 22 -4.26 -5.10 9.03
CA GLU A 22 -4.68 -5.53 10.36
C GLU A 22 -6.20 -5.78 10.41
N ALA A 23 -7.01 -4.94 9.76
CA ALA A 23 -8.44 -5.18 9.61
C ALA A 23 -8.73 -6.54 8.94
N LEU A 24 -7.97 -6.88 7.88
CA LEU A 24 -8.08 -8.20 7.24
C LEU A 24 -7.72 -9.35 8.18
N ARG A 25 -6.71 -9.19 9.05
CA ARG A 25 -6.37 -10.22 10.04
C ARG A 25 -7.47 -10.42 11.07
N VAL A 26 -8.10 -9.34 11.53
CA VAL A 26 -9.25 -9.41 12.45
C VAL A 26 -10.40 -10.19 11.82
N ILE A 27 -10.74 -9.90 10.56
CA ILE A 27 -11.81 -10.62 9.84
C ILE A 27 -11.46 -12.10 9.67
N LYS A 28 -10.22 -12.40 9.27
CA LYS A 28 -9.75 -13.78 9.12
C LYS A 28 -9.85 -14.59 10.41
N ASN A 29 -9.52 -13.98 11.55
CA ASN A 29 -9.61 -14.61 12.86
C ASN A 29 -11.07 -14.74 13.35
N GLY A 30 -12.00 -13.97 12.79
CA GLY A 30 -13.43 -13.94 13.13
C GLY A 30 -14.26 -15.07 12.52
N GLY A 31 -13.73 -15.85 11.57
CA GLY A 31 -14.19 -17.22 11.31
C GLY A 31 -15.01 -17.50 10.06
N LEU A 32 -15.33 -16.51 9.22
CA LEU A 32 -15.97 -16.76 7.91
C LEU A 32 -15.00 -16.47 6.77
N GLU A 33 -14.55 -17.54 6.10
CA GLU A 33 -13.59 -17.45 4.98
C GLU A 33 -14.15 -16.63 3.81
N GLU A 34 -15.45 -16.73 3.54
CA GLU A 34 -16.13 -15.93 2.50
C GLU A 34 -16.07 -14.43 2.80
N ASP A 35 -16.31 -14.04 4.06
CA ASP A 35 -16.19 -12.65 4.50
C ASP A 35 -14.75 -12.15 4.37
N PHE A 36 -13.76 -12.99 4.70
CA PHE A 36 -12.36 -12.66 4.49
C PHE A 36 -12.04 -12.43 3.01
N LEU A 37 -12.48 -13.31 2.11
CA LEU A 37 -12.20 -13.20 0.68
C LEU A 37 -12.85 -11.95 0.06
N ASN A 38 -14.10 -11.66 0.43
CA ASN A 38 -14.82 -10.48 -0.04
C ASN A 38 -14.12 -9.19 0.44
N ASN A 39 -13.80 -9.10 1.73
CA ASN A 39 -13.12 -7.94 2.29
C ASN A 39 -11.69 -7.78 1.76
N ARG A 40 -10.96 -8.89 1.56
CA ARG A 40 -9.60 -8.88 0.97
C ARG A 40 -9.60 -8.26 -0.42
N THR A 41 -10.62 -8.56 -1.22
CA THR A 41 -10.74 -8.02 -2.57
C THR A 41 -10.96 -6.52 -2.56
N GLU A 42 -11.91 -6.02 -1.75
CA GLU A 42 -12.20 -4.59 -1.67
C GLU A 42 -11.04 -3.79 -1.04
N ILE A 43 -10.45 -4.30 0.05
CA ILE A 43 -9.28 -3.68 0.68
C ILE A 43 -8.09 -3.67 -0.29
N GLY A 44 -7.88 -4.74 -1.05
CA GLY A 44 -6.86 -4.79 -2.10
C GLY A 44 -7.01 -3.70 -3.16
N LYS A 45 -8.25 -3.40 -3.59
CA LYS A 45 -8.54 -2.29 -4.51
C LYS A 45 -8.17 -0.93 -3.89
N ILE A 46 -8.53 -0.70 -2.63
CA ILE A 46 -8.19 0.55 -1.92
C ILE A 46 -6.67 0.73 -1.83
N MET A 47 -5.96 -0.32 -1.42
CA MET A 47 -4.49 -0.29 -1.32
C MET A 47 -3.84 -0.04 -2.69
N LEU A 48 -4.41 -0.62 -3.76
CA LEU A 48 -3.95 -0.37 -5.13
C LEU A 48 -4.15 1.09 -5.55
N GLU A 49 -5.31 1.68 -5.26
CA GLU A 49 -5.58 3.10 -5.54
C GLU A 49 -4.64 4.04 -4.77
N ILE A 50 -4.34 3.72 -3.50
CA ILE A 50 -3.33 4.44 -2.70
C ILE A 50 -1.95 4.37 -3.38
N TYR A 51 -1.55 3.17 -3.82
CA TYR A 51 -0.27 2.99 -4.46
C TYR A 51 -0.18 3.75 -5.79
N LEU A 52 -1.15 3.56 -6.68
CA LEU A 52 -1.12 4.12 -8.03
C LEU A 52 -1.23 5.64 -8.05
N ASN A 53 -2.06 6.23 -7.18
CA ASN A 53 -2.36 7.66 -7.23
C ASN A 53 -1.58 8.50 -6.21
N VAL A 54 -0.96 7.89 -5.20
CA VAL A 54 -0.22 8.63 -4.16
C VAL A 54 1.24 8.21 -4.11
N MET A 55 1.50 6.93 -3.81
CA MET A 55 2.88 6.48 -3.54
C MET A 55 3.74 6.46 -4.80
N ARG A 56 3.24 5.90 -5.91
CA ARG A 56 3.97 5.81 -7.18
C ARG A 56 4.32 7.18 -7.76
N PRO A 57 3.43 8.18 -7.80
CA PRO A 57 3.80 9.54 -8.21
C PRO A 57 4.92 10.13 -7.36
N ILE A 58 4.88 9.95 -6.04
CA ILE A 58 5.95 10.40 -5.14
C ILE A 58 7.27 9.69 -5.47
N HIS A 59 7.26 8.36 -5.65
CA HIS A 59 8.46 7.60 -5.99
C HIS A 59 9.01 7.98 -7.38
N ASN A 60 8.16 8.33 -8.34
CA ASN A 60 8.60 8.80 -9.65
C ASN A 60 9.29 10.18 -9.57
N GLU A 61 8.82 11.07 -8.68
CA GLU A 61 9.41 12.40 -8.47
C GLU A 61 10.67 12.34 -7.57
N HIS A 62 10.66 11.48 -6.55
CA HIS A 62 11.70 11.31 -5.54
C HIS A 62 12.12 9.84 -5.45
N SER A 63 12.82 9.36 -6.48
CA SER A 63 13.20 7.94 -6.65
C SER A 63 13.97 7.33 -5.46
N GLU A 64 14.72 8.14 -4.73
CA GLU A 64 15.44 7.75 -3.54
C GLU A 64 14.55 7.41 -2.34
N LEU A 65 13.28 7.83 -2.37
CA LEU A 65 12.29 7.48 -1.35
C LEU A 65 11.61 6.12 -1.63
N GLU A 66 11.74 5.57 -2.83
CA GLU A 66 11.18 4.25 -3.16
C GLU A 66 11.95 3.15 -2.42
N PRO A 67 11.27 2.28 -1.65
CA PRO A 67 11.92 1.13 -1.01
C PRO A 67 12.58 0.20 -2.03
N GLU A 68 13.81 -0.24 -1.74
CA GLU A 68 14.60 -1.07 -2.67
C GLU A 68 13.87 -2.33 -3.13
N LYS A 69 13.18 -3.03 -2.21
CA LYS A 69 12.39 -4.23 -2.55
C LYS A 69 11.28 -3.93 -3.56
N LEU A 70 10.65 -2.77 -3.43
CA LEU A 70 9.56 -2.36 -4.32
C LEU A 70 10.12 -2.02 -5.70
N ARG A 71 11.22 -1.27 -5.74
CA ARG A 71 11.95 -0.95 -6.96
C ARG A 71 12.36 -2.20 -7.73
N GLN A 72 12.93 -3.19 -7.03
CA GLN A 72 13.32 -4.48 -7.61
C GLN A 72 12.12 -5.28 -8.15
N SER A 73 10.99 -5.31 -7.44
CA SER A 73 9.80 -6.03 -7.92
C SER A 73 9.26 -5.49 -9.25
N ARG A 74 9.36 -4.17 -9.47
CA ARG A 74 8.96 -3.54 -10.74
C ARG A 74 9.88 -3.97 -11.88
N LEU A 75 11.19 -3.95 -11.64
CA LEU A 75 12.20 -4.32 -12.64
C LEU A 75 12.18 -5.81 -13.01
N CYS A 76 11.76 -6.69 -12.09
CA CYS A 76 11.59 -8.12 -12.39
C CYS A 76 10.25 -8.47 -13.06
N SER A 77 9.33 -7.51 -13.19
CA SER A 77 8.00 -7.72 -13.80
C SER A 77 7.92 -7.23 -15.25
N GLU A 78 9.03 -6.67 -15.78
CA GLU A 78 9.22 -6.23 -17.17
C GLU A 78 10.09 -7.23 -17.95
#